data_AF-A0A6U2IAH2-F1
#
_entry.id   AF-A0A6U2IAH2-F1
#
_cell.length_a   1.000
_cell.length_b   1.000
_cell.length_c   1.000
_cell.angle_alpha   90.00
_cell.angle_beta   90.00
_cell.angle_gamma   90.00
#
_symmetry.space_group_name_H-M   'P 1'
#
loop_
_entity.id
_entity.type
_entity.pdbx_description
1 polymer ?
#
loop_
_entity_poly.entity_id
_entity_poly.type
_entity_poly.pdbx_seq_one_letter_code
_entity_poly.pdbx_strand_id
1 'polypeptide(L)'
;MTNGESSKNGSGGGWLAEIAGDILSGVVVGSSHSRWFVKNWCETNLIRPAMRLAGLGGEEGGDADGGDDKPGLKVIGVGYGRTGTYSLTLALDQLGFPCLHTQHLYESPEIFNMWARNVFTPSLEAGEALMGEPDFELIASRGWRATTDLPMALYYEQVLEQYPDCKFVLTTRENSDVWFRSWDMLTKTITQPTSHFLWMSHVQNLDKYFRWLFTFVNKDTKYFEAPYPLPDQIKENAVASYEEHNRRVREVIPEGQLLEYNVKQGWEPLCDFLEIEDCPTTPFPKTNSARSVQIQAVAAMVIPLTIVLFILFYLFSSAFQRTTGQTVLQWAGERRRRILNSLAKKEVKRREQVELNRKGLKTE
;
A
#
# COMPACT_ATOMS: atom_id res chain seq x y z
N MET A 1 20.20 -27.32 51.50
CA MET A 1 19.25 -28.19 50.77
C MET A 1 17.92 -27.44 50.80
N THR A 2 17.41 -26.87 49.72
CA THR A 2 17.12 -27.49 48.41
C THR A 2 17.16 -26.45 47.29
N ASN A 3 17.78 -26.85 46.17
CA ASN A 3 17.60 -26.24 44.85
C ASN A 3 16.17 -26.46 44.34
N GLY A 4 15.69 -25.55 43.48
CA GLY A 4 14.42 -25.70 42.77
C GLY A 4 14.23 -24.60 41.73
N GLU A 5 14.76 -24.86 40.54
CA GLU A 5 14.73 -24.10 39.28
C GLU A 5 13.46 -23.26 39.01
N SER A 6 13.63 -21.95 38.80
CA SER A 6 12.64 -21.13 38.10
C SER A 6 12.73 -21.40 36.59
N SER A 7 11.70 -22.02 36.03
CA SER A 7 11.61 -22.29 34.61
C SER A 7 11.53 -20.99 33.80
N LYS A 8 12.51 -20.81 32.92
CA LYS A 8 12.39 -19.98 31.73
C LYS A 8 11.41 -20.68 30.78
N ASN A 9 10.18 -20.20 30.68
CA ASN A 9 9.32 -20.51 29.53
C ASN A 9 9.15 -19.25 28.67
N GLY A 10 9.95 -19.19 27.61
CA GLY A 10 9.96 -18.13 26.61
C GLY A 10 8.86 -18.29 25.55
N SER A 11 8.12 -17.20 25.32
CA SER A 11 7.99 -16.47 24.05
C SER A 11 7.85 -17.21 22.70
N GLY A 12 7.32 -18.44 22.64
CA GLY A 12 7.11 -19.14 21.35
C GLY A 12 5.89 -18.66 20.52
N GLY A 13 4.83 -18.15 21.16
CA GLY A 13 3.57 -17.84 20.48
C GLY A 13 3.47 -16.44 19.85
N GLY A 14 4.18 -15.45 20.41
CA GLY A 14 4.05 -14.05 19.98
C GLY A 14 4.57 -13.80 18.57
N TRP A 15 5.67 -14.45 18.18
CA TRP A 15 6.30 -14.26 16.87
C TRP A 15 5.46 -14.81 15.71
N LEU A 16 4.79 -15.95 15.89
CA LEU A 16 3.90 -16.50 14.87
C LEU A 16 2.65 -15.63 14.68
N ALA A 17 2.09 -15.10 15.78
CA ALA A 17 0.96 -14.18 15.72
C ALA A 17 1.35 -12.86 15.02
N GLU A 18 2.55 -12.33 15.28
CA GLU A 18 3.07 -11.15 14.58
C GLU A 18 3.25 -11.41 13.08
N ILE A 19 3.82 -12.56 12.69
CA ILE A 19 3.96 -12.93 11.27
C ILE A 19 2.59 -13.07 10.60
N ALA A 20 1.64 -13.76 11.25
CA ALA A 20 0.30 -13.93 10.71
C ALA A 20 -0.41 -12.57 10.54
N GLY A 21 -0.26 -11.67 11.52
CA GLY A 21 -0.76 -10.30 11.44
C GLY A 21 -0.16 -9.50 10.28
N ASP A 22 1.15 -9.58 10.08
CA ASP A 22 1.83 -8.93 8.96
C ASP A 22 1.37 -9.47 7.60
N ILE A 23 1.18 -10.78 7.48
CA ILE A 23 0.67 -11.42 6.27
C ILE A 23 -0.76 -10.94 6.00
N LEU A 24 -1.64 -11.02 7.00
CA LEU A 24 -3.04 -10.64 6.85
C LEU A 24 -3.15 -9.15 6.47
N SER A 25 -2.44 -8.28 7.18
CA SER A 25 -2.41 -6.85 6.89
C SER A 25 -1.91 -6.56 5.47
N GLY A 26 -0.80 -7.19 5.06
CA GLY A 26 -0.27 -7.04 3.71
C GLY A 26 -1.24 -7.51 2.63
N VAL A 27 -1.88 -8.67 2.81
CA VAL A 27 -2.85 -9.22 1.85
C VAL A 27 -4.10 -8.36 1.76
N VAL A 28 -4.68 -7.93 2.89
CA VAL A 28 -5.89 -7.08 2.91
C VAL A 28 -5.64 -5.77 2.18
N VAL A 29 -4.54 -5.09 2.52
CA VAL A 29 -4.18 -3.82 1.88
C VAL A 29 -3.84 -4.05 0.41
N GLY A 30 -3.02 -5.04 0.04
CA GLY A 30 -2.71 -5.33 -1.37
C GLY A 30 -3.95 -5.71 -2.21
N SER A 31 -4.94 -6.34 -1.58
CA SER A 31 -6.23 -6.67 -2.21
C SER A 31 -7.11 -5.44 -2.42
N SER A 32 -7.08 -4.45 -1.51
CA SER A 32 -7.82 -3.19 -1.71
C SER A 32 -7.31 -2.43 -2.93
N HIS A 33 -5.98 -2.36 -3.10
CA HIS A 33 -5.33 -1.77 -4.27
C HIS A 33 -5.80 -2.47 -5.56
N SER A 34 -5.79 -3.81 -5.56
CA SER A 34 -6.22 -4.64 -6.69
C SER A 34 -7.68 -4.37 -7.08
N ARG A 35 -8.58 -4.32 -6.11
CA ARG A 35 -10.01 -4.05 -6.32
C ARG A 35 -10.23 -2.66 -6.92
N TRP A 36 -9.52 -1.66 -6.40
CA TRP A 36 -9.58 -0.30 -6.94
C TRP A 36 -9.05 -0.24 -8.37
N PHE A 37 -7.89 -0.86 -8.67
CA PHE A 37 -7.34 -0.89 -10.03
C PHE A 37 -8.34 -1.44 -11.04
N VAL A 38 -9.01 -2.55 -10.70
CA VAL A 38 -10.05 -3.14 -11.54
C VAL A 38 -11.24 -2.19 -11.68
N LYS A 39 -11.74 -1.61 -10.57
CA LYS A 39 -12.87 -0.67 -10.59
C LYS A 39 -12.57 0.54 -11.47
N ASN A 40 -11.44 1.20 -11.26
CA ASN A 40 -11.04 2.40 -11.97
C ASN A 40 -10.71 2.12 -13.44
N TRP A 41 -10.12 0.96 -13.76
CA TRP A 41 -9.92 0.54 -15.16
C TRP A 41 -11.26 0.32 -15.86
N CYS A 42 -12.21 -0.37 -15.23
CA CYS A 42 -13.56 -0.55 -15.76
C CYS A 42 -14.28 0.79 -15.93
N GLU A 43 -14.22 1.66 -14.93
CA GLU A 43 -14.83 2.99 -15.00
C GLU A 43 -14.24 3.82 -16.15
N THR A 44 -12.91 3.85 -16.28
CA THR A 44 -12.23 4.67 -17.29
C THR A 44 -12.42 4.12 -18.70
N ASN A 45 -12.33 2.79 -18.88
CA ASN A 45 -12.23 2.18 -20.22
C ASN A 45 -13.53 1.52 -20.72
N LEU A 46 -14.46 1.20 -19.83
CA LEU A 46 -15.73 0.58 -20.20
C LEU A 46 -16.91 1.51 -19.90
N ILE A 47 -17.05 1.93 -18.64
CA ILE A 47 -18.26 2.60 -18.17
C ILE A 47 -18.34 4.05 -18.68
N ARG A 48 -17.32 4.89 -18.46
CA ARG A 48 -17.34 6.29 -18.92
C ARG A 48 -17.46 6.43 -20.44
N PRO A 49 -16.77 5.64 -21.28
CA PRO A 49 -17.00 5.64 -22.72
C PRO A 49 -18.43 5.22 -23.09
N ALA A 50 -18.98 4.18 -22.45
CA ALA A 50 -20.36 3.74 -22.68
C ALA A 50 -21.39 4.79 -22.25
N MET A 51 -21.19 5.44 -21.11
CA MET A 51 -22.03 6.55 -20.63
C MET A 51 -22.00 7.75 -21.57
N ARG A 52 -20.82 8.14 -22.08
CA ARG A 52 -20.68 9.20 -23.10
C ARG A 52 -21.39 8.85 -24.40
N LEU A 53 -21.28 7.61 -24.85
CA LEU A 53 -22.01 7.09 -26.02
C LEU A 53 -23.53 7.08 -25.79
N ALA A 54 -23.98 6.86 -24.56
CA ALA A 54 -25.38 6.89 -24.16
C ALA A 54 -25.91 8.30 -23.84
N GLY A 55 -25.08 9.35 -23.90
CA GLY A 55 -25.48 10.73 -23.55
C GLY A 55 -25.75 10.94 -22.05
N LEU A 56 -25.33 10.01 -21.19
CA LEU A 56 -25.50 10.06 -19.74
C LEU A 56 -24.22 10.59 -19.10
N GLY A 57 -24.03 11.90 -19.10
CA GLY A 57 -22.89 12.55 -18.44
C GLY A 57 -23.39 13.60 -17.45
N GLY A 58 -23.79 13.16 -16.26
CA GLY A 58 -24.13 14.04 -15.14
C GLY A 58 -23.02 14.03 -14.10
N GLU A 59 -22.69 15.21 -13.56
CA GLU A 59 -21.78 15.38 -12.42
C GLU A 59 -22.31 14.59 -11.21
N GLU A 60 -21.48 13.72 -10.63
CA GLU A 60 -21.78 13.06 -9.36
C GLU A 60 -21.59 14.05 -8.21
N GLY A 61 -22.59 14.90 -8.00
CA GLY A 61 -22.80 15.66 -6.77
C GLY A 61 -23.51 14.78 -5.76
N GLY A 62 -22.77 14.20 -4.81
CA GLY A 62 -23.35 13.55 -3.64
C GLY A 62 -23.64 14.60 -2.58
N ASP A 63 -24.92 14.95 -2.43
CA ASP A 63 -25.40 15.82 -1.35
C ASP A 63 -25.17 15.16 0.01
N ALA A 64 -24.41 15.84 0.87
CA ALA A 64 -24.36 15.58 2.30
C ALA A 64 -25.30 16.55 3.00
N ASP A 65 -26.19 15.96 3.81
CA ASP A 65 -27.27 16.57 4.57
C ASP A 65 -26.80 17.73 5.48
N GLY A 66 -27.66 18.74 5.62
CA GLY A 66 -27.39 20.02 6.24
C GLY A 66 -27.39 19.96 7.76
N GLY A 67 -26.21 20.19 8.35
CA GLY A 67 -26.02 20.69 9.69
C GLY A 67 -25.07 21.89 9.62
N ASP A 68 -25.39 22.97 10.33
CA ASP A 68 -24.78 24.30 10.27
C ASP A 68 -23.32 24.38 10.83
N ASP A 69 -22.58 23.27 10.81
CA ASP A 69 -21.17 23.20 11.19
C ASP A 69 -20.36 22.79 9.95
N LYS A 70 -19.66 23.74 9.34
CA LYS A 70 -18.85 23.46 8.13
C LYS A 70 -17.91 22.29 8.43
N PRO A 71 -17.87 21.24 7.58
CA PRO A 71 -16.97 20.12 7.82
C PRO A 71 -15.52 20.60 7.68
N GLY A 72 -14.83 20.77 8.81
CA GLY A 72 -13.40 21.08 8.88
C GLY A 72 -12.55 19.91 9.38
N LEU A 73 -11.24 20.01 9.15
CA LEU A 73 -10.25 19.11 9.76
C LEU A 73 -10.19 19.37 11.27
N LYS A 74 -9.89 18.31 12.04
CA LYS A 74 -9.85 18.34 13.51
C LYS A 74 -8.53 17.83 14.07
N VAL A 75 -7.92 16.81 13.45
CA VAL A 75 -6.66 16.21 13.91
C VAL A 75 -5.67 16.02 12.76
N ILE A 76 -4.45 16.53 12.90
CA ILE A 76 -3.41 16.44 11.87
C ILE A 76 -2.19 15.69 12.41
N GLY A 77 -1.90 14.54 11.82
CA GLY A 77 -0.64 13.85 12.04
C GLY A 77 0.48 14.52 11.25
N VAL A 78 1.38 15.18 11.96
CA VAL A 78 2.50 15.95 11.40
C VAL A 78 3.83 15.20 11.43
N GLY A 79 3.81 13.91 11.77
CA GLY A 79 5.00 13.06 11.65
C GLY A 79 5.28 12.63 10.22
N TYR A 80 6.56 12.51 9.87
CA TYR A 80 6.99 11.92 8.61
C TYR A 80 6.51 10.47 8.47
N GLY A 81 6.40 9.98 7.23
CA GLY A 81 6.19 8.56 6.98
C GLY A 81 7.19 7.69 7.74
N ARG A 82 6.75 6.50 8.15
CA ARG A 82 7.51 5.49 8.91
C ARG A 82 7.73 5.79 10.41
N THR A 83 7.03 6.76 10.97
CA THR A 83 7.00 7.00 12.44
C THR A 83 5.83 6.32 13.14
N GLY A 84 5.01 5.56 12.42
CA GLY A 84 3.77 4.96 12.93
C GLY A 84 2.50 5.67 12.43
N THR A 85 2.62 6.51 11.40
CA THR A 85 1.51 7.27 10.79
C THR A 85 0.27 6.42 10.48
N TYR A 86 0.43 5.24 9.86
CA TYR A 86 -0.73 4.41 9.53
C TYR A 86 -1.39 3.75 10.75
N SER A 87 -0.60 3.42 11.78
CA SER A 87 -1.17 2.99 13.06
C SER A 87 -1.97 4.11 13.72
N LEU A 88 -1.48 5.36 13.64
CA LEU A 88 -2.22 6.53 14.06
C LEU A 88 -3.49 6.74 13.21
N THR A 89 -3.44 6.55 11.90
CA THR A 89 -4.63 6.60 11.02
C THR A 89 -5.74 5.69 11.51
N LEU A 90 -5.43 4.41 11.74
CA LEU A 90 -6.41 3.43 12.21
C LEU A 90 -6.94 3.76 13.62
N ALA A 91 -6.07 4.30 14.48
CA ALA A 91 -6.47 4.74 15.80
C ALA A 91 -7.45 5.92 15.72
N LEU A 92 -7.15 6.93 14.89
CA LEU A 92 -8.03 8.08 14.66
C LEU A 92 -9.37 7.67 14.06
N ASP A 93 -9.38 6.75 13.08
CA ASP A 93 -10.61 6.18 12.52
C ASP A 93 -11.47 5.55 13.63
N GLN A 94 -10.86 4.76 14.51
CA GLN A 94 -11.54 4.11 15.63
C GLN A 94 -12.07 5.12 16.68
N LEU A 95 -11.40 6.27 16.84
CA LEU A 95 -11.82 7.37 17.71
C LEU A 95 -12.85 8.30 17.05
N GLY A 96 -13.36 7.97 15.85
CA GLY A 96 -14.38 8.75 15.16
C GLY A 96 -13.84 9.92 14.36
N PHE A 97 -12.54 9.95 14.07
CA PHE A 97 -11.91 10.90 13.15
C PHE A 97 -11.48 10.19 11.87
N PRO A 98 -12.38 10.06 10.86
CA PRO A 98 -12.01 9.51 9.56
C PRO A 98 -10.72 10.13 9.04
N CYS A 99 -9.70 9.30 8.82
CA CYS A 99 -8.32 9.76 8.64
C CYS A 99 -7.77 9.44 7.25
N LEU A 100 -7.43 10.50 6.51
CA LEU A 100 -6.76 10.38 5.22
C LEU A 100 -5.26 10.11 5.45
N HIS A 101 -4.76 8.99 4.94
CA HIS A 101 -3.35 8.65 4.90
C HIS A 101 -2.83 8.68 3.46
N THR A 102 -1.52 8.77 3.24
CA THR A 102 -0.91 8.67 1.89
C THR A 102 -1.32 7.42 1.14
N GLN A 103 -1.52 6.31 1.86
CA GLN A 103 -2.04 5.06 1.30
C GLN A 103 -3.49 5.17 0.82
N HIS A 104 -4.24 6.21 1.15
CA HIS A 104 -5.60 6.40 0.65
C HIS A 104 -5.64 7.31 -0.61
N LEU A 105 -4.52 7.94 -0.99
CA LEU A 105 -4.50 8.89 -2.11
C LEU A 105 -4.92 8.23 -3.43
N TYR A 106 -4.45 7.02 -3.72
CA TYR A 106 -4.87 6.32 -4.94
C TYR A 106 -6.34 5.89 -4.88
N GLU A 107 -6.91 5.68 -3.69
CA GLU A 107 -8.33 5.36 -3.49
C GLU A 107 -9.23 6.62 -3.57
N SER A 108 -8.62 7.81 -3.52
CA SER A 108 -9.29 9.12 -3.60
C SER A 108 -8.76 9.93 -4.81
N PRO A 109 -9.13 9.56 -6.05
CA PRO A 109 -8.55 10.15 -7.26
C PRO A 109 -8.65 11.68 -7.34
N GLU A 110 -9.72 12.26 -6.82
CA GLU A 110 -9.89 13.72 -6.81
C GLU A 110 -8.87 14.42 -5.92
N ILE A 111 -8.69 13.93 -4.69
CA ILE A 111 -7.71 14.46 -3.75
C ILE A 111 -6.31 14.28 -4.34
N PHE A 112 -6.02 13.12 -4.92
CA PHE A 112 -4.70 12.89 -5.51
C PHE A 112 -4.46 13.74 -6.77
N ASN A 113 -5.48 13.96 -7.58
CA ASN A 113 -5.41 14.88 -8.72
C ASN A 113 -5.22 16.33 -8.27
N MET A 114 -5.82 16.74 -7.16
CA MET A 114 -5.59 18.06 -6.54
C MET A 114 -4.12 18.20 -6.17
N TRP A 115 -3.55 17.24 -5.44
CA TRP A 115 -2.11 17.25 -5.10
C TRP A 115 -1.21 17.27 -6.34
N ALA A 116 -1.53 16.44 -7.34
CA ALA A 116 -0.77 16.39 -8.58
C ALA A 116 -0.82 17.70 -9.36
N ARG A 117 -1.97 18.38 -9.37
CA ARG A 117 -2.18 19.64 -10.08
C ARG A 117 -1.56 20.82 -9.37
N ASN A 118 -1.72 20.90 -8.06
CA ASN A 118 -1.37 22.09 -7.28
C ASN A 118 0.05 22.04 -6.71
N VAL A 119 0.65 20.85 -6.60
CA VAL A 119 1.94 20.66 -5.93
C VAL A 119 2.92 19.90 -6.81
N PHE A 120 2.61 18.66 -7.19
CA PHE A 120 3.63 17.79 -7.80
C PHE A 120 4.00 18.21 -9.22
N THR A 121 3.02 18.47 -10.09
CA THR A 121 3.30 18.90 -11.47
C THR A 121 4.03 20.24 -11.51
N PRO A 122 3.59 21.29 -10.79
CA PRO A 122 4.32 22.56 -10.72
C PRO A 122 5.75 22.39 -10.21
N SER A 123 5.97 21.52 -9.23
CA SER A 123 7.31 21.23 -8.71
C SER A 123 8.24 20.63 -9.77
N LEU A 124 7.74 19.66 -10.54
CA LEU A 124 8.50 19.04 -11.63
C LEU A 124 8.80 20.06 -12.75
N GLU A 125 7.83 20.91 -13.10
CA GLU A 125 8.00 21.95 -14.12
C GLU A 125 8.99 23.03 -13.70
N ALA A 126 9.02 23.38 -12.42
CA ALA A 126 9.97 24.34 -11.85
C ALA A 126 11.36 23.73 -11.60
N GLY A 127 11.48 22.40 -11.50
CA GLY A 127 12.70 21.73 -11.07
C GLY A 127 13.01 21.94 -9.58
N GLU A 128 12.00 22.26 -8.77
CA GLU A 128 12.11 22.55 -7.34
C GLU A 128 10.97 21.86 -6.58
N ALA A 129 11.23 21.33 -5.38
CA ALA A 129 10.18 20.74 -4.54
C ALA A 129 9.36 21.82 -3.84
N LEU A 130 8.39 22.38 -4.57
CA LEU A 130 7.48 23.40 -4.07
C LEU A 130 6.45 22.82 -3.10
N MET A 131 5.99 23.65 -2.17
CA MET A 131 4.83 23.35 -1.33
C MET A 131 3.52 23.58 -2.08
N GLY A 132 3.43 24.60 -2.93
CA GLY A 132 2.18 24.91 -3.63
C GLY A 132 0.99 25.13 -2.67
N GLU A 133 -0.22 25.08 -3.21
CA GLU A 133 -1.45 25.43 -2.49
C GLU A 133 -2.49 24.30 -2.62
N PRO A 134 -2.48 23.31 -1.70
CA PRO A 134 -3.49 22.26 -1.70
C PRO A 134 -4.84 22.76 -1.20
N ASP A 135 -5.91 22.07 -1.60
CA ASP A 135 -7.27 22.37 -1.20
C ASP A 135 -7.69 21.48 -0.01
N PHE A 136 -7.62 22.03 1.20
CA PHE A 136 -8.03 21.31 2.42
C PHE A 136 -9.55 21.21 2.56
N GLU A 137 -10.32 22.12 1.95
CA GLU A 137 -11.78 22.06 1.95
C GLU A 137 -12.27 20.90 1.08
N LEU A 138 -11.57 20.58 -0.01
CA LEU A 138 -11.83 19.37 -0.78
C LEU A 138 -11.62 18.12 0.10
N ILE A 139 -10.58 18.08 0.92
CA ILE A 139 -10.35 16.94 1.82
C ILE A 139 -11.50 16.83 2.83
N ALA A 140 -11.86 17.94 3.47
CA ALA A 140 -12.89 17.94 4.50
C ALA A 140 -14.31 17.69 3.95
N SER A 141 -14.64 18.21 2.77
CA SER A 141 -15.93 17.97 2.08
C SER A 141 -16.12 16.51 1.66
N ARG A 142 -15.05 15.73 1.57
CA ARG A 142 -15.08 14.28 1.36
C ARG A 142 -15.25 13.48 2.65
N GLY A 143 -15.52 14.15 3.77
CA GLY A 143 -15.82 13.54 5.06
C GLY A 143 -14.60 13.20 5.90
N TRP A 144 -13.39 13.54 5.44
CA TRP A 144 -12.18 13.36 6.23
C TRP A 144 -12.11 14.40 7.35
N ARG A 145 -11.81 13.95 8.57
CA ARG A 145 -11.68 14.79 9.76
C ARG A 145 -10.25 14.81 10.30
N ALA A 146 -9.42 13.88 9.82
CA ALA A 146 -8.01 13.85 10.14
C ALA A 146 -7.15 13.54 8.91
N THR A 147 -5.87 13.92 8.99
CA THR A 147 -4.87 13.55 7.96
C THR A 147 -3.58 13.06 8.61
N THR A 148 -2.83 12.21 7.92
CA THR A 148 -1.54 11.66 8.39
C THR A 148 -0.62 11.40 7.20
N ASP A 149 0.70 11.35 7.47
CA ASP A 149 1.75 11.04 6.48
C ASP A 149 1.93 12.13 5.38
N LEU A 150 2.92 11.95 4.52
CA LEU A 150 3.33 12.93 3.49
C LEU A 150 2.49 12.77 2.22
N PRO A 151 1.95 13.84 1.61
CA PRO A 151 2.38 15.22 1.76
C PRO A 151 1.75 15.99 2.93
N MET A 152 0.57 15.57 3.41
CA MET A 152 -0.27 16.33 4.34
C MET A 152 0.49 16.80 5.60
N ALA A 153 1.34 15.95 6.17
CA ALA A 153 2.13 16.26 7.37
C ALA A 153 3.06 17.48 7.24
N LEU A 154 3.34 17.95 6.02
CA LEU A 154 4.17 19.14 5.78
C LEU A 154 3.40 20.47 5.85
N TYR A 155 2.07 20.45 5.79
CA TYR A 155 1.25 21.66 5.64
C TYR A 155 0.61 22.10 6.96
N TYR A 156 1.26 21.79 8.09
CA TYR A 156 0.72 22.07 9.41
C TYR A 156 0.56 23.57 9.67
N GLU A 157 1.38 24.43 9.07
CA GLU A 157 1.27 25.89 9.19
C GLU A 157 0.00 26.40 8.50
N GLN A 158 -0.23 26.00 7.24
CA GLN A 158 -1.42 26.36 6.48
C GLN A 158 -2.69 25.80 7.12
N VAL A 159 -2.63 24.57 7.63
CA VAL A 159 -3.77 23.96 8.33
C VAL A 159 -4.04 24.65 9.66
N LEU A 160 -3.01 25.05 10.41
CA LEU A 160 -3.17 25.83 11.65
C LEU A 160 -3.81 27.20 11.37
N GLU A 161 -3.43 27.84 10.26
CA GLU A 161 -4.04 29.11 9.83
C GLU A 161 -5.52 28.94 9.45
N GLN A 162 -5.85 27.92 8.66
CA GLN A 162 -7.22 27.71 8.17
C GLN A 162 -8.15 27.08 9.22
N TYR A 163 -7.63 26.23 10.09
CA TYR A 163 -8.37 25.49 11.12
C TYR A 163 -7.68 25.67 12.49
N PRO A 164 -7.84 26.83 13.13
CA PRO A 164 -7.08 27.20 14.33
C PRO A 164 -7.36 26.30 15.54
N ASP A 165 -8.48 25.58 15.56
CA ASP A 165 -8.84 24.64 16.64
C ASP A 165 -8.32 23.21 16.39
N CYS A 166 -7.56 22.97 15.32
CA CYS A 166 -6.98 21.65 15.05
C CYS A 166 -6.01 21.23 16.16
N LYS A 167 -6.01 19.93 16.46
CA LYS A 167 -4.98 19.27 17.27
C LYS A 167 -3.97 18.59 16.37
N PHE A 168 -2.69 18.62 16.75
CA PHE A 168 -1.58 18.10 15.94
C PHE A 168 -0.85 16.99 16.69
N VAL A 169 -0.56 15.89 15.99
CA VAL A 169 0.13 14.73 16.56
C VAL A 169 1.45 14.51 15.80
N LEU A 170 2.56 14.87 16.44
CA LEU A 170 3.90 14.61 15.91
C LEU A 170 4.32 13.19 16.27
N THR A 171 4.17 12.27 15.33
CA THR A 171 4.64 10.89 15.54
C THR A 171 6.16 10.79 15.37
N THR A 172 6.84 10.19 16.34
CA THR A 172 8.31 10.06 16.37
C THR A 172 8.80 8.62 16.52
N ARG A 173 10.09 8.42 16.25
CA ARG A 173 10.83 7.17 16.50
C ARG A 173 11.80 7.36 17.66
N GLU A 174 12.40 6.26 18.10
CA GLU A 174 13.41 6.26 19.15
C GLU A 174 14.62 7.15 18.80
N ASN A 175 14.97 7.20 17.51
CA ASN A 175 15.96 8.12 16.94
C ASN A 175 15.86 8.14 15.40
N SER A 176 16.55 9.11 14.80
CA SER A 176 16.61 9.34 13.35
C SER A 176 17.23 8.17 12.58
N ASP A 177 18.19 7.45 13.16
CA ASP A 177 18.77 6.25 12.54
C ASP A 177 17.75 5.11 12.38
N VAL A 178 16.92 4.89 13.40
CA VAL A 178 15.84 3.89 13.37
C VAL A 178 14.79 4.30 12.33
N TRP A 179 14.43 5.58 12.27
CA TRP A 179 13.54 6.11 11.25
C TRP A 179 14.10 5.90 9.84
N PHE A 180 15.35 6.32 9.59
CA PHE A 180 15.97 6.24 8.26
C PHE A 180 16.04 4.81 7.74
N ARG A 181 16.41 3.83 8.58
CA ARG A 181 16.42 2.42 8.17
C ARG A 181 15.04 1.95 7.71
N SER A 182 13.97 2.41 8.35
CA SER A 182 12.60 2.07 7.90
C SER A 182 12.20 2.84 6.64
N TRP A 183 12.62 4.09 6.50
CA TRP A 183 12.38 4.91 5.32
C TRP A 183 13.05 4.32 4.08
N ASP A 184 14.35 4.07 4.14
CA ASP A 184 15.13 3.48 3.06
C ASP A 184 14.54 2.14 2.59
N MET A 185 14.16 1.27 3.54
CA MET A 185 13.51 -0.01 3.21
C MET A 185 12.16 0.15 2.50
N LEU A 186 11.32 1.12 2.93
CA LEU A 186 10.06 1.41 2.23
C LEU A 186 10.35 1.85 0.80
N THR A 187 11.25 2.84 0.62
CA THR A 187 11.51 3.43 -0.70
C THR A 187 11.98 2.38 -1.72
N LYS A 188 12.87 1.47 -1.32
CA LYS A 188 13.32 0.33 -2.14
C LYS A 188 12.18 -0.62 -2.52
N THR A 189 11.21 -0.81 -1.62
CA THR A 189 10.09 -1.73 -1.83
C THR A 189 9.05 -1.15 -2.79
N ILE A 190 8.89 0.17 -2.85
CA ILE A 190 7.85 0.81 -3.68
C ILE A 190 8.36 1.23 -5.06
N THR A 191 9.62 1.66 -5.21
CA THR A 191 10.12 2.21 -6.48
C THR A 191 10.26 1.15 -7.58
N GLN A 192 10.75 -0.04 -7.22
CA GLN A 192 11.01 -1.10 -8.20
C GLN A 192 9.72 -1.64 -8.85
N PRO A 193 8.66 -2.02 -8.08
CA PRO A 193 7.35 -2.33 -8.64
C PRO A 193 6.78 -1.27 -9.57
N THR A 194 6.84 0.01 -9.18
CA THR A 194 6.26 1.11 -9.95
C THR A 194 6.87 1.24 -11.34
N SER A 195 8.16 0.93 -11.51
CA SER A 195 8.84 0.99 -12.80
C SER A 195 8.18 0.14 -13.90
N HIS A 196 7.55 -0.98 -13.54
CA HIS A 196 6.86 -1.87 -14.47
C HIS A 196 5.52 -1.34 -14.97
N PHE A 197 5.02 -0.27 -14.33
CA PHE A 197 3.65 0.23 -14.49
C PHE A 197 3.60 1.69 -14.96
N LEU A 198 4.75 2.35 -15.16
CA LEU A 198 4.83 3.75 -15.60
C LEU A 198 4.14 4.03 -16.94
N TRP A 199 3.97 3.01 -17.79
CA TRP A 199 3.25 3.13 -19.07
C TRP A 199 1.73 3.32 -18.89
N MET A 200 1.18 3.08 -17.69
CA MET A 200 -0.23 3.30 -17.39
C MET A 200 -0.45 4.75 -16.95
N SER A 201 -1.37 5.45 -17.62
CA SER A 201 -1.68 6.86 -17.34
C SER A 201 -2.07 7.11 -15.87
N HIS A 202 -2.79 6.19 -15.24
CA HIS A 202 -3.18 6.29 -13.84
C HIS A 202 -2.02 6.21 -12.83
N VAL A 203 -0.83 5.77 -13.26
CA VAL A 203 0.37 5.68 -12.42
C VAL A 203 1.23 6.94 -12.53
N GLN A 204 0.97 7.82 -13.49
CA GLN A 204 1.74 9.05 -13.70
C GLN A 204 1.71 9.99 -12.49
N ASN A 205 0.58 10.13 -11.80
CA ASN A 205 0.52 10.95 -10.57
C ASN A 205 1.34 10.33 -9.43
N LEU A 206 1.47 9.00 -9.39
CA LEU A 206 2.31 8.30 -8.41
C LEU A 206 3.79 8.52 -8.68
N ASP A 207 4.21 8.50 -9.95
CA ASP A 207 5.56 8.90 -10.36
C ASP A 207 5.87 10.34 -9.95
N LYS A 208 5.00 11.29 -10.32
CA LYS A 208 5.15 12.71 -9.93
C LYS A 208 5.26 12.87 -8.41
N TYR A 209 4.40 12.17 -7.64
CA TYR A 209 4.44 12.18 -6.19
C TYR A 209 5.77 11.65 -5.64
N PHE A 210 6.28 10.51 -6.12
CA PHE A 210 7.56 9.97 -5.63
C PHE A 210 8.74 10.86 -5.97
N ARG A 211 8.78 11.44 -7.17
CA ARG A 211 9.82 12.39 -7.57
C ARG A 211 9.81 13.63 -6.67
N TRP A 212 8.63 14.21 -6.42
CA TRP A 212 8.47 15.32 -5.50
C TRP A 212 8.89 14.93 -4.06
N LEU A 213 8.38 13.82 -3.55
CA LEU A 213 8.62 13.33 -2.19
C LEU A 213 10.10 13.10 -1.93
N PHE A 214 10.79 12.41 -2.84
CA PHE A 214 12.20 12.09 -2.65
C PHE A 214 13.08 13.31 -2.90
N THR A 215 12.69 14.22 -3.80
CA THR A 215 13.39 15.51 -3.90
C THR A 215 13.27 16.29 -2.59
N PHE A 216 12.06 16.37 -2.02
CA PHE A 216 11.81 17.08 -0.77
C PHE A 216 12.60 16.49 0.39
N VAL A 217 12.48 15.17 0.63
CA VAL A 217 13.14 14.49 1.75
C VAL A 217 14.66 14.48 1.61
N ASN A 218 15.19 14.27 0.39
CA ASN A 218 16.65 14.24 0.18
C ASN A 218 17.24 15.62 -0.10
N LYS A 219 16.42 16.68 -0.20
CA LYS A 219 16.83 18.02 -0.62
C LYS A 219 17.74 18.00 -1.85
N ASP A 220 17.36 17.18 -2.84
CA ASP A 220 18.18 16.89 -4.02
C ASP A 220 17.31 16.83 -5.27
N THR A 221 17.45 17.82 -6.16
CA THR A 221 16.60 17.96 -7.35
C THR A 221 16.88 16.90 -8.41
N LYS A 222 17.96 16.10 -8.28
CA LYS A 222 18.26 15.01 -9.23
C LYS A 222 17.16 13.96 -9.31
N TYR A 223 16.34 13.81 -8.26
CA TYR A 223 15.24 12.86 -8.24
C TYR A 223 14.13 13.19 -9.26
N PHE A 224 14.01 14.46 -9.70
CA PHE A 224 13.04 14.82 -10.73
C PHE A 224 13.32 14.16 -12.08
N GLU A 225 14.57 13.96 -12.45
CA GLU A 225 14.96 13.39 -13.75
C GLU A 225 15.57 11.99 -13.65
N ALA A 226 15.70 11.46 -12.43
CA ALA A 226 16.35 10.17 -12.24
C ALA A 226 15.61 9.01 -12.95
N PRO A 227 16.36 8.03 -13.49
CA PRO A 227 15.77 6.83 -14.07
C PRO A 227 15.16 5.95 -12.98
N TYR A 228 14.26 5.04 -13.38
CA TYR A 228 13.75 4.00 -12.50
C TYR A 228 14.65 2.74 -12.49
N PRO A 229 14.74 2.01 -11.37
CA PRO A 229 14.21 2.37 -10.04
C PRO A 229 14.87 3.66 -9.53
N LEU A 230 14.08 4.53 -8.87
CA LEU A 230 14.60 5.80 -8.36
C LEU A 230 15.79 5.56 -7.41
N PRO A 231 16.75 6.50 -7.33
CA PRO A 231 17.95 6.34 -6.53
C PRO A 231 17.66 6.03 -5.06
N ASP A 232 18.59 5.33 -4.42
CA ASP A 232 18.59 5.13 -2.98
C ASP A 232 18.55 6.45 -2.23
N GLN A 233 17.98 6.45 -1.02
CA GLN A 233 17.86 7.65 -0.19
C GLN A 233 19.23 8.05 0.38
N ILE A 234 19.49 9.36 0.44
CA ILE A 234 20.73 9.93 0.97
C ILE A 234 20.54 10.10 2.48
N LYS A 235 21.21 9.25 3.26
CA LYS A 235 21.01 9.18 4.72
C LYS A 235 21.15 10.53 5.40
N GLU A 236 22.23 11.24 5.14
CA GLU A 236 22.55 12.50 5.79
C GLU A 236 21.48 13.54 5.49
N ASN A 237 21.05 13.66 4.24
CA ASN A 237 20.03 14.64 3.84
C ASN A 237 18.65 14.28 4.37
N ALA A 238 18.26 13.01 4.28
CA ALA A 238 16.96 12.53 4.75
C ALA A 238 16.83 12.70 6.27
N VAL A 239 17.87 12.36 7.03
CA VAL A 239 17.91 12.58 8.49
C VAL A 239 17.84 14.07 8.81
N ALA A 240 18.63 14.91 8.13
CA ALA A 240 18.58 16.35 8.35
C ALA A 240 17.20 16.95 8.03
N SER A 241 16.52 16.47 6.98
CA SER A 241 15.16 16.89 6.65
C SER A 241 14.15 16.48 7.72
N TYR A 242 14.24 15.25 8.21
CA TYR A 242 13.38 14.72 9.27
C TYR A 242 13.55 15.48 10.59
N GLU A 243 14.79 15.70 11.02
CA GLU A 243 15.09 16.41 12.27
C GLU A 243 14.67 17.87 12.20
N GLU A 244 14.94 18.53 11.07
CA GLU A 244 14.53 19.92 10.83
C GLU A 244 13.01 20.08 10.85
N HIS A 245 12.28 19.15 10.21
CA HIS A 245 10.82 19.13 10.24
C HIS A 245 10.29 19.00 11.67
N ASN A 246 10.78 18.02 12.43
CA ASN A 246 10.33 17.82 13.81
C ASN A 246 10.66 19.02 14.71
N ARG A 247 11.81 19.66 14.51
CA ARG A 247 12.19 20.88 15.22
C ARG A 247 11.21 22.01 14.91
N ARG A 248 10.94 22.26 13.63
CA ARG A 248 10.04 23.33 13.19
C ARG A 248 8.60 23.12 13.64
N VAL A 249 8.10 21.88 13.60
CA VAL A 249 6.78 21.52 14.16
C VAL A 249 6.66 21.94 15.63
N ARG A 250 7.67 21.63 16.46
CA ARG A 250 7.68 22.01 17.88
C ARG A 250 7.75 23.52 18.12
N GLU A 251 8.34 24.26 17.18
CA GLU A 251 8.49 25.72 17.29
C GLU A 251 7.23 26.48 16.87
N VAL A 252 6.52 25.96 15.86
CA VAL A 252 5.39 26.67 15.25
C VAL A 252 4.06 26.31 15.91
N ILE A 253 3.86 25.05 16.29
CA ILE A 253 2.57 24.59 16.82
C ILE A 253 2.50 24.91 18.33
N PRO A 254 1.43 25.56 18.82
CA PRO A 254 1.27 25.84 20.24
C PRO A 254 1.29 24.57 21.10
N GLU A 255 1.91 24.63 22.28
CA GLU A 255 2.09 23.49 23.18
C GLU A 255 0.76 22.77 23.52
N GLY A 256 -0.32 23.52 23.73
CA GLY A 256 -1.65 22.96 24.00
C GLY A 256 -2.31 22.26 22.81
N GLN A 257 -1.77 22.42 21.60
CA GLN A 257 -2.27 21.81 20.37
C GLN A 257 -1.33 20.75 19.80
N LEU A 258 -0.21 20.45 20.46
CA LEU A 258 0.79 19.50 19.98
C LEU A 258 0.96 18.33 20.95
N LEU A 259 0.71 17.12 20.45
CA LEU A 259 1.14 15.89 21.11
C LEU A 259 2.35 15.31 20.38
N GLU A 260 3.50 15.26 21.05
CA GLU A 260 4.61 14.42 20.59
C GLU A 260 4.39 12.97 21.05
N TYR A 261 4.36 12.05 20.08
CA TYR A 261 3.79 10.73 20.31
C TYR A 261 4.60 9.62 19.65
N ASN A 262 4.99 8.61 20.42
CA ASN A 262 5.42 7.33 19.89
C ASN A 262 4.26 6.35 19.99
N VAL A 263 3.82 5.78 18.86
CA VAL A 263 2.68 4.85 18.82
C VAL A 263 2.80 3.63 19.75
N LYS A 264 3.99 3.32 20.27
CA LYS A 264 4.21 2.29 21.30
C LYS A 264 3.65 2.67 22.67
N GLN A 265 3.36 3.94 22.91
CA GLN A 265 2.72 4.41 24.14
C GLN A 265 1.25 3.98 24.22
N GLY A 266 0.64 3.58 23.11
CA GLY A 266 -0.73 3.08 23.09
C GLY A 266 -1.77 4.19 23.24
N TRP A 267 -2.98 3.83 23.67
CA TRP A 267 -4.15 4.71 23.59
C TRP A 267 -4.14 5.90 24.54
N GLU A 268 -3.72 5.70 25.79
CA GLU A 268 -3.88 6.65 26.89
C GLU A 268 -3.46 8.09 26.54
N PRO A 269 -2.20 8.38 26.13
CA PRO A 269 -1.81 9.76 25.83
C PRO A 269 -2.52 10.35 24.60
N LEU A 270 -2.98 9.51 23.66
CA LEU A 270 -3.72 9.97 22.49
C LEU A 270 -5.16 10.33 22.87
N CYS A 271 -5.83 9.48 23.67
CA CYS A 271 -7.18 9.74 24.17
C CYS A 271 -7.22 10.97 25.06
N ASP A 272 -6.28 11.09 26.00
CA ASP A 272 -6.19 12.23 26.91
C ASP A 272 -6.01 13.54 26.12
N PHE A 273 -5.07 13.55 25.17
CA PHE A 273 -4.82 14.72 24.33
C PHE A 273 -6.02 15.09 23.45
N LEU A 274 -6.73 14.10 22.92
CA LEU A 274 -7.92 14.31 22.10
C LEU A 274 -9.20 14.50 22.92
N GLU A 275 -9.11 14.46 24.25
CA GLU A 275 -10.24 14.59 25.19
C GLU A 275 -11.33 13.52 24.95
N ILE A 276 -10.91 12.28 24.71
CA ILE A 276 -11.80 11.13 24.53
C ILE A 276 -12.08 10.49 25.89
N GLU A 277 -13.33 10.60 26.36
CA GLU A 277 -13.77 9.99 27.64
C GLU A 277 -13.74 8.45 27.58
N ASP A 278 -14.30 7.86 26.52
CA ASP A 278 -14.39 6.40 26.34
C ASP A 278 -13.22 5.85 25.52
N CYS A 279 -12.02 5.90 26.10
CA CYS A 279 -10.82 5.42 25.44
C CYS A 279 -10.88 3.89 25.15
N PRO A 280 -10.51 3.42 23.93
CA PRO A 280 -10.60 2.01 23.58
C PRO A 280 -9.76 1.08 24.47
N THR A 281 -10.33 -0.08 24.82
CA THR A 281 -9.63 -1.13 25.58
C THR A 281 -8.96 -2.19 24.70
N THR A 282 -9.15 -2.10 23.38
CA THR A 282 -8.49 -2.98 22.40
C THR A 282 -6.99 -2.70 22.34
N PRO A 283 -6.14 -3.65 21.90
CA PRO A 283 -4.75 -3.35 21.60
C PRO A 283 -4.61 -2.20 20.61
N PHE A 284 -3.63 -1.31 20.81
CA PHE A 284 -3.38 -0.21 19.88
C PHE A 284 -3.03 -0.77 18.49
N PRO A 285 -3.55 -0.19 17.38
CA PRO A 285 -3.32 -0.72 16.05
C PRO A 285 -1.83 -0.85 15.72
N LYS A 286 -1.39 -2.06 15.37
CA LYS A 286 -0.02 -2.35 14.92
C LYS A 286 -0.05 -2.91 13.51
N THR A 287 0.39 -2.10 12.54
CA THR A 287 0.36 -2.44 11.11
C THR A 287 1.57 -1.81 10.40
N ASN A 288 1.66 -2.00 9.07
CA ASN A 288 2.64 -1.36 8.21
C ASN A 288 4.10 -1.70 8.57
N SER A 289 4.35 -2.93 9.01
CA SER A 289 5.70 -3.46 9.18
C SER A 289 6.38 -3.62 7.83
N ALA A 290 7.71 -3.68 7.82
CA ALA A 290 8.46 -3.96 6.60
C ALA A 290 7.96 -5.22 5.86
N ARG A 291 7.64 -6.27 6.63
CA ARG A 291 7.09 -7.52 6.12
C ARG A 291 5.71 -7.31 5.50
N SER A 292 4.81 -6.58 6.17
CA SER A 292 3.46 -6.35 5.65
C SER A 292 3.49 -5.52 4.36
N VAL A 293 4.40 -4.54 4.25
CA VAL A 293 4.59 -3.72 3.04
C VAL A 293 5.07 -4.57 1.86
N GLN A 294 6.04 -5.47 2.08
CA GLN A 294 6.49 -6.39 1.04
C GLN A 294 5.36 -7.31 0.57
N ILE A 295 4.57 -7.85 1.50
CA ILE A 295 3.43 -8.70 1.20
C ILE A 295 2.34 -7.93 0.46
N GLN A 296 2.08 -6.68 0.84
CA GLN A 296 1.17 -5.78 0.13
C GLN A 296 1.58 -5.61 -1.34
N ALA A 297 2.85 -5.30 -1.60
CA ALA A 297 3.35 -5.12 -2.96
C ALA A 297 3.19 -6.41 -3.80
N VAL A 298 3.51 -7.58 -3.23
CA VAL A 298 3.34 -8.88 -3.89
C VAL A 298 1.86 -9.20 -4.11
N ALA A 299 1.02 -9.03 -3.10
CA ALA A 299 -0.42 -9.31 -3.17
C ALA A 299 -1.12 -8.46 -4.23
N ALA A 300 -0.76 -7.17 -4.32
CA ALA A 300 -1.27 -6.26 -5.34
C ALA A 300 -0.95 -6.70 -6.79
N MET A 301 0.10 -7.50 -7.00
CA MET A 301 0.43 -8.06 -8.32
C MET A 301 -0.18 -9.46 -8.54
N VAL A 302 -0.04 -10.35 -7.56
CA VAL A 302 -0.37 -11.78 -7.71
C VAL A 302 -1.87 -12.03 -7.68
N ILE A 303 -2.63 -11.30 -6.87
CA ILE A 303 -4.08 -11.52 -6.73
C ILE A 303 -4.82 -11.21 -8.03
N PRO A 304 -4.62 -10.05 -8.69
CA PRO A 304 -5.24 -9.78 -9.98
C PRO A 304 -4.84 -10.81 -11.04
N LEU A 305 -3.54 -11.17 -11.11
CA LEU A 305 -3.04 -12.10 -12.11
C LEU A 305 -3.67 -13.50 -11.96
N THR A 306 -3.81 -13.99 -10.72
CA THR A 306 -4.45 -15.29 -10.47
C THR A 306 -5.93 -15.29 -10.84
N ILE A 307 -6.66 -14.20 -10.56
CA ILE A 307 -8.05 -14.03 -10.98
C ILE A 307 -8.16 -14.02 -12.51
N VAL A 308 -7.31 -13.26 -13.20
CA VAL A 308 -7.29 -13.19 -14.67
C VAL A 308 -6.98 -14.56 -15.27
N LEU A 309 -5.95 -15.25 -14.78
CA LEU A 309 -5.61 -16.60 -15.24
C LEU A 309 -6.74 -17.60 -15.00
N PHE A 310 -7.46 -17.48 -13.87
CA PHE A 310 -8.63 -18.32 -13.60
C PHE A 310 -9.77 -18.05 -14.57
N ILE A 311 -10.07 -16.78 -14.88
CA ILE A 311 -11.08 -16.40 -15.87
C ILE A 311 -10.68 -16.91 -17.26
N LEU A 312 -9.44 -16.70 -17.69
CA LEU A 312 -8.93 -17.18 -18.97
C LEU A 312 -8.99 -18.71 -19.06
N PHE A 313 -8.60 -19.41 -17.99
CA PHE A 313 -8.71 -20.87 -17.92
C PHE A 313 -10.16 -21.33 -17.97
N TYR A 314 -11.08 -20.65 -17.28
CA TYR A 314 -12.51 -20.95 -17.34
C TYR A 314 -13.08 -20.76 -18.75
N LEU A 315 -12.79 -19.63 -19.40
CA LEU A 315 -13.21 -19.34 -20.77
C LEU A 315 -12.65 -20.36 -21.76
N PHE A 316 -11.36 -20.67 -21.64
CA PHE A 316 -10.70 -21.71 -22.43
C PHE A 316 -11.36 -23.07 -22.19
N SER A 317 -11.55 -23.49 -20.94
CA SER A 317 -12.16 -24.78 -20.59
C SER A 317 -13.59 -24.89 -21.11
N SER A 318 -14.36 -23.80 -21.05
CA SER A 318 -15.72 -23.73 -21.57
C SER A 318 -15.75 -23.85 -23.10
N ALA A 319 -14.89 -23.09 -23.80
CA ALA A 319 -14.76 -23.18 -25.25
C ALA A 319 -14.25 -24.56 -25.70
N PHE A 320 -13.28 -25.12 -24.99
CA PHE A 320 -12.73 -26.46 -25.21
C PHE A 320 -13.82 -27.53 -25.06
N GLN A 321 -14.65 -27.43 -24.02
CA GLN A 321 -15.76 -28.37 -23.81
C GLN A 321 -16.82 -28.25 -24.91
N ARG A 322 -17.17 -27.02 -25.33
CA ARG A 322 -18.12 -26.80 -26.42
C ARG A 322 -17.63 -27.34 -27.77
N THR A 323 -16.32 -27.26 -28.03
CA THR A 323 -15.73 -27.69 -29.30
C THR A 323 -15.41 -29.18 -29.36
N THR A 324 -14.94 -29.76 -28.25
CA THR A 324 -14.48 -31.16 -28.20
C THR A 324 -15.50 -32.12 -27.59
N GLY A 325 -16.52 -31.61 -26.89
CA GLY A 325 -17.45 -32.41 -26.09
C GLY A 325 -16.84 -33.01 -24.81
N GLN A 326 -15.58 -32.72 -24.50
CA GLN A 326 -14.86 -33.23 -23.33
C GLN A 326 -14.35 -32.09 -22.45
N THR A 327 -14.24 -32.32 -21.14
CA THR A 327 -13.55 -31.37 -20.26
C THR A 327 -12.03 -31.46 -20.45
N VAL A 328 -11.32 -30.39 -20.10
CA VAL A 328 -9.84 -30.35 -20.15
C VAL A 328 -9.22 -31.50 -19.33
N LEU A 329 -9.81 -31.83 -18.17
CA LEU A 329 -9.36 -32.92 -17.30
C LEU A 329 -9.55 -34.30 -17.97
N GLN A 330 -10.70 -34.52 -18.63
CA GLN A 330 -10.95 -35.76 -19.36
C GLN A 330 -9.96 -35.94 -20.51
N TRP A 331 -9.77 -34.90 -21.31
CA TRP A 331 -8.80 -34.91 -22.40
C TRP A 331 -7.37 -35.16 -21.90
N ALA A 332 -6.96 -34.48 -20.82
CA ALA A 332 -5.64 -34.66 -20.22
C ALA A 332 -5.44 -36.10 -19.70
N GLY A 333 -6.46 -36.67 -19.05
CA GLY A 333 -6.45 -38.05 -18.59
C GLY A 333 -6.36 -39.07 -19.73
N GLU A 334 -7.05 -38.82 -20.84
CA GLU A 334 -6.95 -39.67 -22.03
C GLU A 334 -5.59 -39.54 -22.71
N ARG A 335 -5.08 -38.33 -22.88
CA ARG A 335 -3.76 -38.06 -23.44
C ARG A 335 -2.66 -38.73 -22.62
N ARG A 336 -2.73 -38.63 -21.28
CA ARG A 336 -1.82 -39.30 -20.36
C ARG A 336 -1.86 -40.82 -20.55
N ARG A 337 -3.04 -41.43 -20.61
CA ARG A 337 -3.18 -42.88 -20.88
C ARG A 337 -2.58 -43.29 -22.22
N ARG A 338 -2.81 -42.53 -23.30
CA ARG A 338 -2.23 -42.82 -24.63
C ARG A 338 -0.70 -42.77 -24.59
N ILE A 339 -0.12 -41.78 -23.90
CA ILE A 339 1.34 -41.67 -23.74
C ILE A 339 1.89 -42.86 -22.96
N LEU A 340 1.29 -43.19 -21.82
CA LEU A 340 1.72 -44.33 -21.00
C LEU A 340 1.64 -45.66 -21.75
N ASN A 341 0.56 -45.89 -22.52
CA ASN A 341 0.40 -47.09 -23.34
C ASN A 341 1.46 -47.16 -24.47
N SER A 342 1.80 -46.01 -25.07
CA SER A 342 2.87 -45.94 -26.09
C SER A 342 4.24 -46.27 -25.50
N LEU A 343 4.56 -45.73 -24.32
CA LEU A 343 5.80 -46.01 -23.60
C LEU A 343 5.89 -47.49 -23.19
N ALA A 344 4.79 -48.06 -22.67
CA ALA A 344 4.74 -49.47 -22.31
C ALA A 344 4.96 -50.39 -23.53
N LYS A 345 4.33 -50.10 -24.68
CA LYS A 345 4.55 -50.85 -25.93
C LYS A 345 5.99 -50.76 -26.43
N LYS A 346 6.62 -49.58 -26.34
CA LYS A 346 8.04 -49.42 -26.69
C LYS A 346 8.94 -50.24 -25.77
N GLU A 347 8.63 -50.29 -24.48
CA GLU A 347 9.41 -51.07 -23.51
C GLU A 347 9.27 -52.58 -23.74
N VAL A 348 8.08 -53.08 -24.05
CA VAL A 348 7.88 -54.50 -24.42
C VAL A 348 8.69 -54.86 -25.66
N LYS A 349 8.58 -54.07 -26.73
CA LYS A 349 9.39 -54.30 -27.95
C LYS A 349 10.89 -54.27 -27.69
N ARG A 350 11.35 -53.37 -26.80
CA ARG A 350 12.76 -53.30 -26.40
C ARG A 350 13.20 -54.59 -25.69
N ARG A 351 12.38 -55.11 -24.78
CA ARG A 351 12.65 -56.36 -24.05
C ARG A 351 12.67 -57.57 -24.98
N GLU A 352 11.71 -57.67 -25.89
CA GLU A 352 11.66 -58.72 -26.92
C GLU A 352 12.91 -58.70 -27.80
N GLN A 353 13.36 -57.51 -28.22
CA GLN A 353 14.59 -57.37 -29.01
C GLN A 353 15.84 -57.80 -28.22
N VAL A 354 15.92 -57.45 -26.94
CA VAL A 354 17.03 -57.88 -26.06
C VAL A 354 17.02 -59.39 -25.86
N GLU A 355 15.85 -60.01 -25.67
CA GLU A 355 15.74 -61.47 -25.58
C GLU A 355 16.09 -62.18 -26.89
N LEU A 356 15.66 -61.66 -28.04
CA LEU A 356 16.03 -62.18 -29.36
C LEU A 356 17.54 -62.13 -29.56
N ASN A 357 18.17 -60.99 -29.25
CA ASN A 357 19.62 -60.85 -29.32
C ASN A 357 20.33 -61.84 -28.38
N ARG A 358 19.80 -62.05 -27.16
CA ARG A 358 20.35 -63.02 -26.20
C ARG A 358 20.18 -64.48 -26.63
N LYS A 359 19.10 -64.82 -27.35
CA LYS A 359 18.88 -66.17 -27.89
C LYS A 359 19.74 -66.44 -29.13
N GLY A 360 19.93 -65.44 -30.00
CA GLY A 360 20.83 -65.54 -31.16
C GLY A 360 22.30 -65.77 -30.76
N LEU A 361 22.73 -65.17 -29.63
CA LEU A 361 24.05 -65.37 -29.02
C LEU A 361 24.27 -66.75 -28.38
N LYS A 362 23.25 -67.63 -28.29
CA LYS A 362 23.36 -68.98 -27.73
C LYS A 362 23.37 -70.09 -28.79
N THR A 363 23.32 -69.74 -30.06
CA THR A 363 23.23 -70.67 -31.21
C THR A 363 24.50 -70.69 -32.09
N GLU A 364 25.56 -70.03 -31.65
CA GLU A 364 26.95 -70.28 -32.08
C GLU A 364 27.67 -71.07 -30.97
#